data_AF-A0A972A6E0-F1
#
_entry.id   AF-A0A972A6E0-F1
#
_cell.length_a   1.000
_cell.length_b   1.000
_cell.length_c   1.000
_cell.angle_alpha   90.00
_cell.angle_beta   90.00
_cell.angle_gamma   90.00
#
_symmetry.space_group_name_H-M   'P 1'
#
loop_
_entity.id
_entity.type
_entity.pdbx_description
1 polymer ?
#
loop_
_entity_poly.entity_id
_entity_poly.type
_entity_poly.pdbx_seq_one_letter_code
_entity_poly.pdbx_strand_id
1 'polypeptide(L)'
;MMQKGELIYRGLTEKRTKKFVVPRIQWKTAVNNVLMLLFCFLMGRAVILSEIAPFGVALFANVLQRKRNWGLYLLAAGLGFLSSGFNNFAFKYILAMGAVLLYGRILAPERRIRGDFHTALGVLLSFVLVNLLYVYLYGFLVYDMIVAALESIIGFLMVYVFSPVMDLFINSGKRRILSSQETISICIFFSLLITGFWNADLFGLSLKNIVSIAFVLLFSYVGGVGMGAAIGSVTGLILSLSGEPDPVFIGHFAVCGLMAGTFRGLGRLGTGCAFLLSNALMVFYINRSTDVLLSFREIAVSVIILMLIPLNMIEWLKQLFDSSQAIISKQKGYVNMDRLKELTINRLEDFSQVFHKLAQVFSKVSQYNVIKGKDGINKLLDLVASQVCSNCGLYKACWQRNFYSTYNNMFELISIVESAGTIKREHVPDEISKNCFQLDTVLDVLNETYEIYRTNCKWQQKIDECRSLVARQLEGISTVITRLAHELDIDIRFNKDLEDTILVELDKKGIHIKDVTVIEKPNGKIEVNIIKKSCGRRRE
;
A
#
# COMPACT_ATOMS: atom_id res chain seq x y z
N MET A 1 -40.37 5.09 31.13
CA MET A 1 -41.53 5.93 31.47
C MET A 1 -41.03 7.14 32.24
N MET A 2 -41.28 8.36 31.74
CA MET A 2 -40.93 9.60 32.45
C MET A 2 -41.96 9.86 33.55
N GLN A 3 -41.53 10.13 34.78
CA GLN A 3 -42.33 10.88 35.75
C GLN A 3 -41.75 12.29 35.83
N LYS A 4 -42.42 13.25 35.18
CA LYS A 4 -42.23 14.68 35.42
C LYS A 4 -43.19 15.07 36.55
N GLY A 5 -42.66 15.38 37.72
CA GLY A 5 -43.39 16.13 38.74
C GLY A 5 -43.04 17.61 38.60
N GLU A 6 -43.97 18.43 38.14
CA GLU A 6 -43.89 19.89 38.25
C GLU A 6 -44.65 20.31 39.51
N LEU A 7 -43.93 20.75 40.54
CA LEU A 7 -44.51 21.50 41.65
C LEU A 7 -44.44 22.99 41.31
N ILE A 8 -45.59 23.57 40.98
CA ILE A 8 -45.74 25.00 40.71
C ILE A 8 -46.16 25.70 42.00
N TYR A 9 -45.24 26.43 42.65
CA TYR A 9 -45.61 27.44 43.63
C TYR A 9 -45.71 28.80 42.93
N ARG A 10 -46.92 29.38 42.92
CA ARG A 10 -47.18 30.76 42.51
C ARG A 10 -46.93 31.69 43.70
N GLY A 11 -45.88 32.50 43.62
CA GLY A 11 -45.59 33.58 44.55
C GLY A 11 -44.61 34.56 43.92
N LEU A 12 -45.04 35.82 43.81
CA LEU A 12 -44.43 36.94 43.13
C LEU A 12 -42.94 37.19 43.47
N THR A 13 -42.23 37.81 42.52
CA THR A 13 -40.84 38.33 42.52
C THR A 13 -39.75 37.42 41.93
N GLU A 14 -38.98 38.01 41.00
CA GLU A 14 -37.92 37.40 40.18
C GLU A 14 -36.99 36.47 40.97
N LYS A 15 -36.95 35.19 40.60
CA LYS A 15 -35.86 34.28 41.00
C LYS A 15 -35.32 33.53 39.79
N ARG A 16 -34.04 33.79 39.49
CA ARG A 16 -33.20 32.97 38.61
C ARG A 16 -33.23 31.53 39.08
N THR A 17 -33.94 30.67 38.37
CA THR A 17 -33.84 29.21 38.54
C THR A 17 -32.48 28.74 38.02
N LYS A 18 -31.47 28.64 38.89
CA LYS A 18 -30.30 27.79 38.59
C LYS A 18 -30.79 26.35 38.59
N LYS A 19 -31.08 25.81 37.40
CA LYS A 19 -31.21 24.36 37.21
C LYS A 19 -29.88 23.73 37.62
N PHE A 20 -29.82 23.15 38.82
CA PHE A 20 -28.80 22.16 39.14
C PHE A 20 -29.10 20.91 38.32
N VAL A 21 -28.61 20.90 37.09
CA VAL A 21 -28.52 19.69 36.29
C VAL A 21 -27.42 18.87 36.94
N VAL A 22 -27.79 17.86 37.74
CA VAL A 22 -26.83 16.82 38.15
C VAL A 22 -26.30 16.22 36.84
N PRO A 23 -24.99 16.36 36.52
CA PRO A 23 -24.47 15.86 35.27
C PRO A 23 -24.62 14.35 35.29
N ARG A 24 -25.45 13.84 34.39
CA ARG A 24 -25.57 12.41 34.13
C ARG A 24 -24.17 11.93 33.74
N ILE A 25 -23.48 11.23 34.66
CA ILE A 25 -22.12 10.76 34.44
C ILE A 25 -22.15 9.88 33.20
N GLN A 26 -21.57 10.37 32.11
CA GLN A 26 -21.35 9.55 30.93
C GLN A 26 -20.28 8.53 31.32
N TRP A 27 -20.69 7.29 31.58
CA TRP A 27 -19.80 6.22 32.05
C TRP A 27 -18.50 6.11 31.23
N LYS A 28 -18.56 6.34 29.90
CA LYS A 28 -17.38 6.38 29.03
C LYS A 28 -16.37 7.48 29.39
N THR A 29 -16.83 8.70 29.68
CA THR A 29 -15.92 9.80 30.04
C THR A 29 -15.38 9.65 31.47
N ALA A 30 -16.17 9.06 32.38
CA ALA A 30 -15.70 8.71 33.71
C ALA A 30 -14.58 7.67 33.68
N VAL A 31 -14.75 6.59 32.91
CA VAL A 31 -13.72 5.55 32.74
C VAL A 31 -12.44 6.14 32.13
N ASN A 32 -12.54 6.94 31.05
CA ASN A 32 -11.37 7.59 30.45
C ASN A 32 -10.65 8.54 31.42
N ASN A 33 -11.40 9.25 32.29
CA ASN A 33 -10.79 10.13 33.29
C ASN A 33 -10.05 9.34 34.38
N VAL A 34 -10.65 8.26 34.90
CA VAL A 34 -10.03 7.38 35.91
C VAL A 34 -8.77 6.73 35.34
N LEU A 35 -8.85 6.22 34.12
CA LEU A 35 -7.74 5.57 33.43
C LEU A 35 -6.58 6.55 33.18
N MET A 36 -6.87 7.80 32.80
CA MET A 36 -5.83 8.83 32.69
C MET A 36 -5.24 9.26 34.04
N LEU A 37 -6.03 9.27 35.12
CA LEU A 37 -5.47 9.52 36.46
C LEU A 37 -4.50 8.41 36.87
N LEU A 38 -4.85 7.15 36.58
CA LEU A 38 -3.98 6.01 36.82
C LEU A 38 -2.69 6.10 36.00
N PHE A 39 -2.76 6.52 34.73
CA PHE A 39 -1.57 6.75 33.91
C PHE A 39 -0.67 7.86 34.46
N CYS A 40 -1.24 8.99 34.89
CA CYS A 40 -0.47 10.06 35.52
C CYS A 40 0.22 9.60 36.81
N PHE A 41 -0.46 8.80 37.63
CA PHE A 41 0.12 8.22 38.85
C PHE A 41 1.29 7.29 38.54
N LEU A 42 1.12 6.32 37.63
CA LEU A 42 2.17 5.38 37.25
C LEU A 42 3.36 6.08 36.59
N MET A 43 3.13 7.06 35.72
CA MET A 43 4.21 7.84 35.10
C MET A 43 4.96 8.71 36.10
N GLY A 44 4.30 9.20 37.16
CA GLY A 44 4.98 9.88 38.27
C GLY A 44 5.89 8.96 39.09
N ARG A 45 5.61 7.65 39.10
CA ARG A 45 6.46 6.63 39.75
C ARG A 45 7.60 6.12 38.84
N ALA A 46 7.55 6.39 37.54
CA ALA A 46 8.52 5.85 36.60
C ALA A 46 9.87 6.58 36.74
N VAL A 47 10.85 5.91 37.35
CA VAL A 47 12.22 6.41 37.54
C VAL A 47 13.19 5.56 36.72
N ILE A 48 14.11 6.23 36.04
CA ILE A 48 15.21 5.64 35.28
C ILE A 48 16.53 5.97 35.98
N LEU A 49 17.46 5.00 35.97
CA LEU A 49 18.79 5.08 36.59
C LEU A 49 18.73 5.49 38.07
N SER A 50 17.60 5.24 38.73
CA SER A 50 17.31 5.68 40.11
C SER A 50 17.34 7.19 40.36
N GLU A 51 17.57 8.03 39.35
CA GLU A 51 17.79 9.48 39.51
C GLU A 51 17.00 10.38 38.53
N ILE A 52 16.36 9.81 37.50
CA ILE A 52 15.72 10.59 36.42
C ILE A 52 14.24 10.20 36.28
N ALA A 53 13.30 11.14 36.44
CA ALA A 53 11.85 10.87 36.34
C ALA A 53 11.05 11.92 35.51
N PRO A 54 11.37 12.10 34.22
CA PRO A 54 10.77 13.13 33.38
C PRO A 54 9.33 12.84 32.95
N PHE A 55 8.89 11.57 33.06
CA PHE A 55 7.67 11.07 32.43
C PHE A 55 6.39 11.66 33.02
N GLY A 56 6.28 11.72 34.35
CA GLY A 56 5.13 12.29 35.04
C GLY A 56 4.89 13.76 34.66
N VAL A 57 5.97 14.55 34.59
CA VAL A 57 5.93 15.97 34.22
C VAL A 57 5.56 16.16 32.74
N ALA A 58 6.16 15.37 31.85
CA ALA A 58 5.88 15.43 30.41
C ALA A 58 4.42 15.03 30.08
N LEU A 59 3.87 14.03 30.77
CA LEU A 59 2.47 13.64 30.63
C LEU A 59 1.53 14.72 31.18
N PHE A 60 1.86 15.30 32.34
CA PHE A 60 1.08 16.40 32.91
C PHE A 60 1.02 17.62 31.97
N ALA A 61 2.13 17.98 31.32
CA ALA A 61 2.18 19.08 30.35
C ALA A 61 1.21 18.88 29.17
N ASN A 62 1.15 17.66 28.62
CA ASN A 62 0.21 17.31 27.55
C ASN A 62 -1.26 17.39 28.02
N VAL A 63 -1.55 16.95 29.24
CA VAL A 63 -2.90 17.04 29.82
C VAL A 63 -3.32 18.50 30.03
N LEU A 64 -2.41 19.34 30.54
CA LEU A 64 -2.63 20.76 30.79
C LEU A 64 -2.98 21.53 29.51
N GLN A 65 -2.44 21.10 28.36
CA GLN A 65 -2.75 21.65 27.04
C GLN A 65 -4.21 21.42 26.65
N ARG A 66 -4.75 20.23 26.94
CA ARG A 66 -5.98 19.71 26.32
C ARG A 66 -7.19 19.75 27.24
N LYS A 67 -7.01 19.62 28.56
CA LYS A 67 -8.11 19.58 29.53
C LYS A 67 -8.14 20.79 30.47
N ARG A 68 -9.35 21.23 30.82
CA ARG A 68 -9.59 22.33 31.77
C ARG A 68 -9.42 21.90 33.23
N ASN A 69 -9.67 20.62 33.55
CA ASN A 69 -9.60 20.07 34.91
C ASN A 69 -8.21 19.50 35.22
N TRP A 70 -7.17 20.34 35.11
CA TRP A 70 -5.77 19.92 35.28
C TRP A 70 -5.41 19.53 36.73
N GLY A 71 -6.11 20.08 37.72
CA GLY A 71 -5.77 19.89 39.15
C GLY A 71 -5.77 18.44 39.61
N LEU A 72 -6.71 17.62 39.13
CA LEU A 72 -6.78 16.19 39.48
C LEU A 72 -5.57 15.41 38.94
N TYR A 73 -5.09 15.76 37.74
CA TYR A 73 -3.95 15.10 37.11
C TYR A 73 -2.62 15.52 37.74
N LEU A 74 -2.51 16.78 38.20
CA LEU A 74 -1.38 17.24 39.01
C LEU A 74 -1.32 16.45 40.33
N LEU A 75 -2.45 16.29 41.01
CA LEU A 75 -2.51 15.49 42.24
C LEU A 75 -2.12 14.03 41.98
N ALA A 76 -2.60 13.42 40.90
CA ALA A 76 -2.26 12.03 40.57
C ALA A 76 -0.76 11.86 40.29
N ALA A 77 -0.16 12.71 39.47
CA ALA A 77 1.29 12.66 39.19
C ALA A 77 2.12 12.96 40.45
N GLY A 78 1.71 13.96 41.25
CA GLY A 78 2.35 14.30 42.52
C GLY A 78 2.31 13.17 43.54
N LEU A 79 1.16 12.51 43.69
CA LEU A 79 1.04 11.30 44.51
C LEU A 79 1.92 10.17 43.99
N GLY A 80 2.11 10.07 42.66
CA GLY A 80 3.06 9.14 42.04
C GLY A 80 4.48 9.38 42.53
N PHE A 81 4.98 10.62 42.42
CA PHE A 81 6.32 10.99 42.89
C PHE A 81 6.49 10.80 44.41
N LEU A 82 5.46 11.09 45.20
CA LEU A 82 5.51 10.88 46.66
C LEU A 82 5.53 9.39 47.03
N SER A 83 4.94 8.54 46.18
CA SER A 83 4.83 7.11 46.42
C SER A 83 6.13 6.34 46.15
N SER A 84 7.09 6.92 45.41
CA SER A 84 8.46 6.40 45.31
C SER A 84 9.35 6.79 46.50
N GLY A 85 8.88 7.71 47.36
CA GLY A 85 9.53 8.10 48.61
C GLY A 85 9.39 9.60 48.91
N PHE A 86 9.27 9.96 50.19
CA PHE A 86 9.28 11.36 50.65
C PHE A 86 10.72 11.91 50.71
N ASN A 87 11.34 12.15 49.55
CA ASN A 87 12.72 12.60 49.43
C ASN A 87 12.83 13.92 48.66
N ASN A 88 13.98 14.60 48.74
CA ASN A 88 14.31 15.80 47.94
C ASN A 88 14.07 15.58 46.43
N PHE A 89 14.25 14.34 45.99
CA PHE A 89 13.88 13.84 44.67
C PHE A 89 12.41 14.16 44.31
N ALA A 90 11.44 13.77 45.14
CA ALA A 90 10.02 14.00 44.85
C ALA A 90 9.67 15.50 44.83
N PHE A 91 10.28 16.28 45.73
CA PHE A 91 10.08 17.73 45.78
C PHE A 91 10.56 18.43 44.50
N LYS A 92 11.70 18.00 43.92
CA LYS A 92 12.22 18.50 42.64
C LYS A 92 11.16 18.38 41.53
N TYR A 93 10.54 17.21 41.35
CA TYR A 93 9.54 17.01 40.29
C TYR A 93 8.21 17.72 40.54
N ILE A 94 7.80 17.85 41.80
CA ILE A 94 6.62 18.66 42.16
C ILE A 94 6.86 20.14 41.82
N LEU A 95 8.06 20.65 42.10
CA LEU A 95 8.47 22.01 41.72
C LEU A 95 8.51 22.16 40.20
N ALA A 96 9.01 21.16 39.46
CA ALA A 96 9.00 21.14 38.00
C ALA A 96 7.57 21.18 37.42
N MET A 97 6.62 20.43 37.97
CA MET A 97 5.20 20.52 37.57
C MET A 97 4.60 21.91 37.85
N GLY A 98 4.98 22.53 38.97
CA GLY A 98 4.61 23.91 39.29
C GLY A 98 5.16 24.92 38.27
N ALA A 99 6.43 24.77 37.88
CA ALA A 99 7.06 25.60 36.86
C ALA A 99 6.39 25.44 35.48
N VAL A 100 6.07 24.20 35.07
CA VAL A 100 5.32 23.94 33.83
C VAL A 100 3.94 24.60 33.87
N LEU A 101 3.27 24.59 35.01
CA LEU A 101 1.98 25.23 35.18
C LEU A 101 2.09 26.76 35.06
N LEU A 102 3.10 27.37 35.69
CA LEU A 102 3.36 28.80 35.59
C LEU A 102 3.68 29.20 34.15
N TYR A 103 4.57 28.47 33.48
CA TYR A 103 4.89 28.66 32.07
C TYR A 103 3.62 28.63 31.20
N GLY A 104 2.79 27.60 31.38
CA GLY A 104 1.55 27.42 30.62
C GLY A 104 0.47 28.47 30.90
N ARG A 105 0.59 29.26 31.97
CA ARG A 105 -0.31 30.38 32.33
C ARG A 105 0.22 31.73 31.86
N ILE A 106 1.52 31.97 31.94
CA ILE A 106 2.14 33.27 31.66
C ILE A 106 2.42 33.43 30.16
N LEU A 107 3.07 32.43 29.52
CA LEU A 107 3.55 32.56 28.12
C LEU A 107 2.54 32.09 27.07
N ALA A 108 1.53 31.32 27.43
CA ALA A 108 0.54 30.77 26.49
C ALA A 108 -0.92 30.99 26.97
N PRO A 109 -1.39 32.25 27.06
CA PRO A 109 -2.72 32.59 27.56
C PRO A 109 -3.85 32.09 26.63
N GLU A 110 -3.62 32.05 25.31
CA GLU A 110 -4.58 31.55 24.34
C GLU A 110 -4.34 30.09 23.96
N ARG A 111 -5.33 29.22 24.20
CA ARG A 111 -5.28 27.78 23.88
C ARG A 111 -5.01 27.46 22.41
N ARG A 112 -5.20 28.43 21.51
CA ARG A 112 -5.13 28.25 20.05
C ARG A 112 -3.69 28.24 19.50
N ILE A 113 -2.71 28.71 20.27
CA ILE A 113 -1.27 28.77 19.89
C ILE A 113 -0.47 27.60 20.49
N ARG A 114 -1.08 26.74 21.32
CA ARG A 114 -0.40 25.57 21.89
C ARG A 114 -0.21 24.49 20.82
N GLY A 115 0.82 24.63 19.99
CA GLY A 115 1.43 23.51 19.29
C GLY A 115 2.25 22.66 20.26
N ASP A 116 2.44 21.38 19.92
CA ASP A 116 3.20 20.43 20.74
C ASP A 116 4.64 20.90 21.02
N PHE A 117 5.21 21.69 20.10
CA PHE A 117 6.52 22.32 20.27
C PHE A 117 6.57 23.30 21.46
N HIS A 118 5.54 24.14 21.64
CA HIS A 118 5.50 25.09 22.76
C HIS A 118 5.35 24.37 24.11
N THR A 119 4.60 23.27 24.16
CA THR A 119 4.50 22.45 25.37
C THR A 119 5.81 21.74 25.69
N ALA A 120 6.51 21.23 24.68
CA ALA A 120 7.81 20.59 24.85
C ALA A 120 8.86 21.59 25.33
N LEU A 121 8.88 22.80 24.76
CA LEU A 121 9.73 23.90 25.20
C LEU A 121 9.45 24.30 26.66
N GLY A 122 8.18 24.35 27.05
CA GLY A 122 7.79 24.63 28.43
C GLY A 122 8.32 23.60 29.43
N VAL A 123 8.30 22.31 29.08
CA VAL A 123 8.87 21.23 29.89
C VAL A 123 10.39 21.35 29.97
N LEU A 124 11.06 21.59 28.84
CA LEU A 124 12.51 21.77 28.80
C LEU A 124 12.97 22.93 29.69
N LEU A 125 12.37 24.12 29.53
CA LEU A 125 12.74 25.29 30.32
C LEU A 125 12.43 25.09 31.81
N SER A 126 11.33 24.40 32.13
CA SER A 126 10.99 24.07 33.51
C SER A 126 12.02 23.12 34.13
N PHE A 127 12.43 22.06 33.44
CA PHE A 127 13.46 21.16 33.94
C PHE A 127 14.81 21.84 34.09
N VAL A 128 15.24 22.65 33.12
CA VAL A 128 16.49 23.43 33.22
C VAL A 128 16.46 24.35 34.44
N LEU A 129 15.39 25.11 34.64
CA LEU A 129 15.23 26.00 35.79
C LEU A 129 15.31 25.24 37.11
N VAL A 130 14.52 24.18 37.25
CA VAL A 130 14.44 23.40 38.50
C VAL A 130 15.73 22.67 38.79
N ASN A 131 16.39 22.12 37.77
CA ASN A 131 17.66 21.44 37.93
C ASN A 131 18.80 22.38 38.31
N LEU A 132 18.88 23.57 37.72
CA LEU A 132 19.86 24.57 38.13
C LEU A 132 19.66 25.01 39.58
N LEU A 133 18.40 25.17 40.00
CA LEU A 133 18.06 25.47 41.39
C LEU A 133 18.45 24.31 42.32
N TYR A 134 18.21 23.07 41.91
CA TYR A 134 18.58 21.88 42.69
C TYR A 134 20.10 21.78 42.86
N VAL A 135 20.88 21.93 41.78
CA VAL A 135 22.36 21.92 41.83
C VAL A 135 22.88 23.06 42.70
N TYR A 136 22.27 24.25 42.62
CA TYR A 136 22.66 25.38 43.46
C TYR A 136 22.46 25.12 44.97
N LEU A 137 21.38 24.43 45.34
CA LEU A 137 21.05 24.14 46.75
C LEU A 137 21.83 22.97 47.35
N TYR A 138 22.13 21.93 46.56
CA TYR A 138 22.68 20.66 47.07
C TYR A 138 24.16 20.44 46.73
N GLY A 139 24.75 21.30 45.89
CA GLY A 139 26.17 21.25 45.55
C GLY A 139 26.41 21.12 44.04
N PHE A 140 27.51 21.72 43.58
CA PHE A 140 27.86 21.74 42.16
C PHE A 140 28.74 20.54 41.81
N LEU A 141 28.15 19.54 41.15
CA LEU A 141 28.88 18.46 40.48
C LEU A 141 28.63 18.51 38.96
N VAL A 142 29.69 18.29 38.18
CA VAL A 142 29.60 18.20 36.71
C VAL A 142 28.69 17.05 36.28
N TYR A 143 28.69 15.94 37.03
CA TYR A 143 27.79 14.81 36.80
C TYR A 143 26.31 15.22 36.87
N ASP A 144 25.90 15.92 37.92
CA ASP A 144 24.51 16.37 38.11
C ASP A 144 24.08 17.35 37.01
N MET A 145 24.99 18.18 36.50
CA MET A 145 24.74 19.04 35.35
C MET A 145 24.48 18.26 34.06
N ILE A 146 25.21 17.16 33.84
CA ILE A 146 25.01 16.27 32.69
C ILE A 146 23.66 15.54 32.83
N VAL A 147 23.36 15.00 34.01
CA VAL A 147 22.08 14.34 34.30
C VAL A 147 20.91 15.30 34.13
N ALA A 148 21.04 16.53 34.62
CA ALA A 148 20.05 17.60 34.44
C ALA A 148 19.79 17.95 32.98
N ALA A 149 20.84 18.02 32.15
CA ALA A 149 20.72 18.27 30.72
C ALA A 149 20.01 17.11 30.02
N LEU A 150 20.41 15.87 30.31
CA LEU A 150 19.78 14.66 29.77
C LEU A 150 18.31 14.57 30.17
N GLU A 151 17.97 14.81 31.43
CA GLU A 151 16.60 14.81 31.91
C GLU A 151 15.73 15.85 31.19
N SER A 152 16.27 17.05 30.97
CA SER A 152 15.56 18.12 30.24
C SER A 152 15.28 17.73 28.78
N ILE A 153 16.26 17.09 28.13
CA ILE A 153 16.13 16.57 26.75
C ILE A 153 15.11 15.43 26.70
N ILE A 154 15.17 14.47 27.63
CA ILE A 154 14.20 13.37 27.70
C ILE A 154 12.80 13.91 27.95
N GLY A 155 12.64 14.88 28.87
CA GLY A 155 11.36 15.55 29.12
C GLY A 155 10.78 16.20 27.87
N PHE A 156 11.60 16.90 27.09
CA PHE A 156 11.21 17.49 25.80
C PHE A 156 10.72 16.42 24.80
N LEU A 157 11.49 15.35 24.60
CA LEU A 157 11.16 14.28 23.66
C LEU A 157 9.88 13.53 24.08
N MET A 158 9.70 13.28 25.38
CA MET A 158 8.53 12.56 25.90
C MET A 158 7.23 13.33 25.69
N VAL A 159 7.26 14.66 25.60
CA VAL A 159 6.06 15.43 25.23
C VAL A 159 5.57 15.05 23.84
N TYR A 160 6.46 14.88 22.86
CA TYR A 160 6.13 14.42 21.50
C TYR A 160 5.66 12.97 21.47
N VAL A 161 6.30 12.09 22.23
CA VAL A 161 5.88 10.69 22.32
C VAL A 161 4.47 10.57 22.91
N PHE A 162 4.14 11.38 23.91
CA PHE A 162 2.84 11.33 24.59
C PHE A 162 1.73 12.09 23.86
N SER A 163 2.07 13.06 23.01
CA SER A 163 1.07 13.87 22.29
C SER A 163 0.08 13.01 21.48
N PRO A 164 0.50 12.11 20.58
CA PRO A 164 -0.45 11.31 19.80
C PRO A 164 -1.29 10.38 20.66
N VAL A 165 -0.71 9.80 21.72
CA VAL A 165 -1.41 8.93 22.67
C VAL A 165 -2.52 9.70 23.37
N MET A 166 -2.24 10.92 23.80
CA MET A 166 -3.23 11.77 24.47
C MET A 166 -4.37 12.18 23.54
N ASP A 167 -4.13 12.31 22.23
CA ASP A 167 -5.18 12.62 21.25
C ASP A 167 -6.12 11.44 21.07
N LEU A 168 -5.59 10.21 21.10
CA LEU A 168 -6.38 9.00 21.03
C LEU A 168 -7.29 8.81 22.25
N PHE A 169 -6.82 9.11 23.48
CA PHE A 169 -7.63 8.96 24.70
C PHE A 169 -8.63 10.10 24.93
N ILE A 170 -8.36 11.30 24.39
CA ILE A 170 -9.25 12.46 24.54
C ILE A 170 -10.28 12.51 23.40
N ASN A 171 -9.89 12.18 22.16
CA ASN A 171 -10.75 12.24 20.97
C ASN A 171 -11.23 10.84 20.48
N SER A 172 -11.29 9.85 21.39
CA SER A 172 -11.51 8.41 21.09
C SER A 172 -12.77 8.04 20.29
N GLY A 173 -13.68 8.99 20.04
CA GLY A 173 -14.95 8.73 19.37
C GLY A 173 -14.89 8.67 17.84
N LYS A 174 -13.79 9.09 17.20
CA LYS A 174 -13.75 9.35 15.74
C LYS A 174 -12.54 8.76 15.00
N ARG A 175 -11.71 7.91 15.60
CA ARG A 175 -10.52 7.36 14.92
C ARG A 175 -10.56 5.84 14.83
N ARG A 176 -10.15 5.31 13.68
CA ARG A 176 -10.08 3.87 13.42
C ARG A 176 -8.71 3.42 12.90
N ILE A 177 -7.90 4.35 12.38
CA ILE A 177 -6.64 4.03 11.70
C ILE A 177 -5.52 4.79 12.40
N LEU A 178 -4.49 4.04 12.82
CA LEU A 178 -3.30 4.60 13.46
C LEU A 178 -2.17 4.71 12.46
N SER A 179 -1.43 5.81 12.51
CA SER A 179 -0.15 5.93 11.81
C SER A 179 0.90 5.00 12.44
N SER A 180 1.95 4.67 11.68
CA SER A 180 3.12 3.95 12.18
C SER A 180 3.80 4.70 13.35
N GLN A 181 3.84 6.03 13.29
CA GLN A 181 4.35 6.87 14.37
C GLN A 181 3.50 6.76 15.64
N GLU A 182 2.17 6.83 15.51
CA GLU A 182 1.24 6.70 16.65
C GLU A 182 1.34 5.30 17.30
N THR A 183 1.53 4.26 16.48
CA THR A 183 1.76 2.90 16.95
C THR A 183 3.00 2.81 17.83
N ILE A 184 4.14 3.37 17.38
CA ILE A 184 5.39 3.38 18.14
C ILE A 184 5.21 4.18 19.44
N SER A 185 4.57 5.36 19.38
CA SER A 185 4.28 6.19 20.55
C SER A 185 3.45 5.47 21.62
N ILE A 186 2.42 4.73 21.21
CA ILE A 186 1.60 3.92 22.12
C ILE A 186 2.44 2.82 22.77
N CYS A 187 3.28 2.14 22.00
CA CYS A 187 4.14 1.07 22.50
C CYS A 187 5.12 1.59 23.56
N ILE A 188 5.80 2.71 23.28
CA ILE A 188 6.71 3.36 24.25
C ILE A 188 5.93 3.81 25.49
N PHE A 189 4.77 4.45 25.31
CA PHE A 189 3.93 4.91 26.42
C PHE A 189 3.53 3.78 27.36
N PHE A 190 3.00 2.67 26.83
CA PHE A 190 2.63 1.53 27.68
C PHE A 190 3.84 0.82 28.27
N SER A 191 4.97 0.75 27.57
CA SER A 191 6.18 0.15 28.13
C SER A 191 6.70 0.95 29.33
N LEU A 192 6.64 2.29 29.27
CA LEU A 192 7.00 3.18 30.38
C LEU A 192 6.03 3.09 31.56
N LEU A 193 4.73 2.86 31.30
CA LEU A 193 3.77 2.62 32.38
C LEU A 193 4.12 1.40 33.22
N ILE A 194 4.76 0.38 32.63
CA ILE A 194 5.15 -0.83 33.33
C ILE A 194 6.22 -0.54 34.40
N THR A 195 7.12 0.43 34.16
CA THR A 195 8.09 0.88 35.17
C THR A 195 7.41 1.45 36.41
N GLY A 196 6.25 2.08 36.27
CA GLY A 196 5.51 2.65 37.38
C GLY A 196 4.89 1.62 38.33
N PHE A 197 4.82 0.35 37.94
CA PHE A 197 4.32 -0.72 38.79
C PHE A 197 5.26 -0.97 39.97
N TRP A 198 4.68 -1.40 41.08
CA TRP A 198 5.43 -1.72 42.29
C TRP A 198 6.41 -2.88 42.02
N ASN A 199 7.65 -2.79 42.52
CA ASN A 199 8.58 -3.92 42.64
C ASN A 199 8.06 -4.87 43.75
N ALA A 200 6.90 -5.47 43.49
CA ALA A 200 6.18 -6.30 44.45
C ALA A 200 6.50 -7.74 44.11
N ASP A 201 7.25 -8.39 44.98
CA ASP A 201 7.50 -9.81 44.88
C ASP A 201 6.35 -10.55 45.57
N LEU A 202 5.46 -11.11 44.77
CA LEU A 202 4.37 -11.95 45.24
C LEU A 202 4.80 -13.41 45.12
N PHE A 203 4.98 -14.10 46.25
CA PHE A 203 5.43 -15.50 46.28
C PHE A 203 6.76 -15.75 45.54
N GLY A 204 7.66 -14.75 45.52
CA GLY A 204 8.93 -14.82 44.79
C GLY A 204 8.80 -14.65 43.27
N LEU A 205 7.69 -14.07 42.79
CA LEU A 205 7.48 -13.67 41.40
C LEU A 205 7.40 -12.15 41.29
N SER A 206 8.18 -11.59 40.38
CA SER A 206 8.15 -10.16 40.07
C SER A 206 6.90 -9.83 39.25
N LEU A 207 5.99 -9.06 39.83
CA LEU A 207 4.78 -8.61 39.13
C LEU A 207 5.12 -7.75 37.90
N LYS A 208 6.20 -6.97 38.00
CA LYS A 208 6.74 -6.14 36.91
C LYS A 208 7.18 -7.00 35.71
N ASN A 209 7.88 -8.10 35.96
CA ASN A 209 8.31 -9.02 34.90
C ASN A 209 7.11 -9.71 34.25
N ILE A 210 6.14 -10.19 35.04
CA ILE A 210 4.93 -10.83 34.52
C ILE A 210 4.16 -9.88 33.58
N VAL A 211 3.93 -8.64 34.01
CA VAL A 211 3.24 -7.65 33.17
C VAL A 211 4.05 -7.33 31.90
N SER A 212 5.37 -7.22 32.01
CA SER A 212 6.26 -6.98 30.86
C SER A 212 6.21 -8.11 29.84
N ILE A 213 6.35 -9.36 30.29
CA ILE A 213 6.30 -10.55 29.43
C ILE A 213 4.91 -10.67 28.79
N ALA A 214 3.84 -10.51 29.55
CA ALA A 214 2.48 -10.55 29.04
C ALA A 214 2.23 -9.46 27.97
N PHE A 215 2.77 -8.27 28.18
CA PHE A 215 2.71 -7.16 27.22
C PHE A 215 3.44 -7.52 25.92
N VAL A 216 4.70 -7.98 25.99
CA VAL A 216 5.47 -8.41 24.81
C VAL A 216 4.75 -9.54 24.08
N LEU A 217 4.25 -10.55 24.79
CA LEU A 217 3.49 -11.67 24.21
C LEU A 217 2.23 -11.22 23.47
N LEU A 218 1.45 -10.31 24.07
CA LEU A 218 0.22 -9.80 23.47
C LEU A 218 0.49 -9.10 22.14
N PHE A 219 1.47 -8.20 22.11
CA PHE A 219 1.78 -7.48 20.88
C PHE A 219 2.55 -8.33 19.86
N SER A 220 3.34 -9.31 20.30
CA SER A 220 3.94 -10.31 19.41
C SER A 220 2.85 -11.14 18.72
N TYR A 221 1.80 -11.52 19.45
CA TYR A 221 0.67 -12.26 18.88
C TYR A 221 -0.17 -11.41 17.92
N VAL A 222 -0.43 -10.15 18.26
CA VAL A 222 -1.22 -9.22 17.42
C VAL A 222 -0.43 -8.76 16.20
N GLY A 223 0.76 -8.20 16.40
CA GLY A 223 1.56 -7.52 15.38
C GLY A 223 2.60 -8.40 14.67
N GLY A 224 2.86 -9.62 15.17
CA GLY A 224 3.85 -10.53 14.59
C GLY A 224 5.29 -10.14 14.87
N VAL A 225 6.20 -10.62 14.01
CA VAL A 225 7.66 -10.60 14.21
C VAL A 225 8.21 -9.20 14.48
N GLY A 226 7.91 -8.23 13.61
CA GLY A 226 8.47 -6.87 13.70
C GLY A 226 8.01 -6.12 14.95
N MET A 227 6.70 -6.18 15.26
CA MET A 227 6.13 -5.56 16.47
C MET A 227 6.63 -6.24 17.74
N GLY A 228 6.72 -7.58 17.75
CA GLY A 228 7.23 -8.34 18.89
C GLY A 228 8.68 -7.99 19.22
N ALA A 229 9.55 -7.91 18.20
CA ALA A 229 10.94 -7.52 18.38
C ALA A 229 11.10 -6.06 18.86
N ALA A 230 10.34 -5.12 18.26
CA ALA A 230 10.40 -3.71 18.63
C ALA A 230 9.89 -3.44 20.05
N ILE A 231 8.79 -4.09 20.45
CA ILE A 231 8.26 -3.94 21.81
C ILE A 231 9.14 -4.69 22.81
N GLY A 232 9.69 -5.84 22.42
CA GLY A 232 10.69 -6.55 23.20
C GLY A 232 11.93 -5.68 23.48
N SER A 233 12.49 -5.01 22.48
CA SER A 233 13.66 -4.14 22.69
C SER A 233 13.33 -2.92 23.55
N VAL A 234 12.19 -2.28 23.34
CA VAL A 234 11.76 -1.10 24.14
C VAL A 234 11.48 -1.50 25.59
N THR A 235 10.74 -2.59 25.83
CA THR A 235 10.48 -3.10 27.19
C THR A 235 11.77 -3.56 27.87
N GLY A 236 12.65 -4.28 27.17
CA GLY A 236 13.95 -4.69 27.68
C GLY A 236 14.84 -3.50 28.06
N LEU A 237 14.87 -2.45 27.24
CA LEU A 237 15.59 -1.21 27.54
C LEU A 237 15.02 -0.51 28.78
N ILE A 238 13.70 -0.43 28.88
CA ILE A 238 13.05 0.20 30.02
C ILE A 238 13.30 -0.59 31.32
N LEU A 239 13.25 -1.93 31.26
CA LEU A 239 13.55 -2.79 32.41
C LEU A 239 15.01 -2.68 32.86
N SER A 240 15.95 -2.71 31.91
CA SER A 240 17.38 -2.49 32.13
C SER A 240 17.65 -1.17 32.87
N LEU A 241 16.96 -0.10 32.46
CA LEU A 241 17.13 1.23 33.02
C LEU A 241 16.42 1.47 34.36
N SER A 242 15.47 0.61 34.75
CA SER A 242 14.64 0.82 35.94
C SER A 242 15.10 0.04 37.17
N GLY A 243 16.10 -0.83 37.04
CA GLY A 243 16.65 -1.66 38.11
C GLY A 243 18.17 -1.58 38.11
N GLU A 244 18.83 -2.73 38.24
CA GLU A 244 20.27 -2.80 37.97
C GLU A 244 20.51 -2.70 36.46
N PRO A 245 21.38 -1.77 36.01
CA PRO A 245 21.62 -1.55 34.59
C PRO A 245 22.36 -2.73 33.97
N ASP A 246 21.59 -3.68 33.44
CA ASP A 246 22.10 -4.78 32.64
C ASP A 246 21.58 -4.66 31.18
N PRO A 247 22.44 -4.28 30.22
CA PRO A 247 22.08 -4.16 28.82
C PRO A 247 21.58 -5.47 28.18
N VAL A 248 21.88 -6.62 28.79
CA VAL A 248 21.48 -7.94 28.29
C VAL A 248 19.97 -8.07 28.15
N PHE A 249 19.18 -7.41 29.02
CA PHE A 249 17.72 -7.41 28.94
C PHE A 249 17.17 -6.91 27.61
N ILE A 250 17.87 -5.96 26.95
CA ILE A 250 17.45 -5.40 25.66
C ILE A 250 17.42 -6.50 24.59
N GLY A 251 18.53 -7.22 24.46
CA GLY A 251 18.67 -8.31 23.48
C GLY A 251 17.76 -9.50 23.83
N HIS A 252 17.66 -9.83 25.12
CA HIS A 252 16.87 -10.95 25.61
C HIS A 252 15.39 -10.80 25.26
N PHE A 253 14.76 -9.68 25.62
CA PHE A 253 13.35 -9.42 25.32
C PHE A 253 13.10 -9.23 23.81
N ALA A 254 14.03 -8.61 23.08
CA ALA A 254 13.91 -8.46 21.63
C ALA A 254 13.83 -9.82 20.92
N VAL A 255 14.69 -10.77 21.27
CA VAL A 255 14.69 -12.10 20.66
C VAL A 255 13.50 -12.94 21.10
N CYS A 256 13.12 -12.88 22.38
CA CYS A 256 11.92 -13.57 22.86
C CYS A 256 10.64 -13.04 22.19
N GLY A 257 10.51 -11.72 22.01
CA GLY A 257 9.41 -11.11 21.28
C GLY A 257 9.39 -11.46 19.79
N LEU A 258 10.57 -11.49 19.15
CA LEU A 258 10.72 -11.92 17.76
C LEU A 258 10.24 -13.37 17.58
N MET A 259 10.71 -14.29 18.44
CA MET A 259 10.35 -15.71 18.37
C MET A 259 8.88 -15.96 18.71
N ALA A 260 8.32 -15.23 19.67
CA ALA A 260 6.87 -15.27 19.91
C ALA A 260 6.07 -14.81 18.69
N GLY A 261 6.56 -13.76 17.99
CA GLY A 261 5.91 -13.21 16.80
C GLY A 261 5.96 -14.14 15.58
N THR A 262 7.03 -14.91 15.38
CA THR A 262 7.16 -15.86 14.26
C THR A 262 6.15 -17.00 14.38
N PHE A 263 5.96 -17.52 15.60
CA PHE A 263 5.06 -18.64 15.86
C PHE A 263 3.60 -18.23 16.15
N ARG A 264 3.20 -16.99 15.82
CA ARG A 264 1.80 -16.53 15.98
C ARG A 264 0.76 -17.39 15.23
N GLY A 265 1.17 -18.04 14.14
CA GLY A 265 0.30 -18.91 13.33
C GLY A 265 -0.17 -20.16 14.08
N LEU A 266 0.58 -20.62 15.10
CA LEU A 266 0.23 -21.77 15.94
C LEU A 266 -0.75 -21.41 17.08
N GLY A 267 -1.25 -20.17 17.12
CA GLY A 267 -2.16 -19.69 18.15
C GLY A 267 -1.46 -19.22 19.43
N ARG A 268 -2.26 -18.89 20.45
CA ARG A 268 -1.79 -18.28 21.72
C ARG A 268 -0.82 -19.18 22.50
N LEU A 269 -1.07 -20.49 22.47
CA LEU A 269 -0.19 -21.50 23.06
C LEU A 269 1.16 -21.54 22.34
N GLY A 270 1.13 -21.56 21.01
CA GLY A 270 2.35 -21.56 20.20
C GLY A 270 3.24 -20.35 20.47
N THR A 271 2.66 -19.15 20.58
CA THR A 271 3.42 -17.94 20.93
C THR A 271 4.03 -18.00 22.32
N GLY A 272 3.29 -18.54 23.30
CA GLY A 272 3.80 -18.70 24.67
C GLY A 272 4.94 -19.71 24.75
N CYS A 273 4.78 -20.86 24.10
CA CYS A 273 5.82 -21.89 24.02
C CYS A 273 7.08 -21.38 23.30
N ALA A 274 6.91 -20.62 22.21
CA ALA A 274 8.03 -20.02 21.50
C ALA A 274 8.80 -19.00 22.34
N PHE A 275 8.09 -18.17 23.11
CA PHE A 275 8.73 -17.25 24.07
C PHE A 275 9.50 -18.02 25.16
N LEU A 276 8.90 -19.07 25.72
CA LEU A 276 9.52 -19.91 26.75
C LEU A 276 10.79 -20.61 26.22
N LEU A 277 10.72 -21.17 25.01
CA LEU A 277 11.85 -21.82 24.35
C LEU A 277 12.96 -20.80 24.04
N SER A 278 12.60 -19.63 23.53
CA SER A 278 13.54 -18.55 23.26
C SER A 278 14.23 -18.07 24.54
N ASN A 279 13.49 -17.96 25.64
CA ASN A 279 14.04 -17.61 26.94
C ASN A 279 15.09 -18.66 27.40
N ALA A 280 14.76 -19.95 27.27
CA ALA A 280 15.69 -21.03 27.61
C ALA A 280 16.98 -20.98 26.78
N LEU A 281 16.84 -20.74 25.46
CA LEU A 281 17.98 -20.61 24.55
C LEU A 281 18.86 -19.41 24.89
N MET A 282 18.27 -18.26 25.19
CA MET A 282 19.02 -17.06 25.54
C MET A 282 19.73 -17.17 26.89
N VAL A 283 19.08 -17.74 27.90
CA VAL A 283 19.72 -18.01 29.20
C VAL A 283 20.93 -18.93 29.03
N PHE A 284 20.81 -19.98 28.21
CA PHE A 284 21.94 -20.86 27.89
C PHE A 284 23.08 -20.13 27.16
N TYR A 285 22.75 -19.25 26.21
CA TYR A 285 23.73 -18.50 25.44
C TYR A 285 24.50 -17.47 26.29
N ILE A 286 23.80 -16.72 27.14
CA ILE A 286 24.35 -15.60 27.89
C ILE A 286 25.15 -16.08 29.10
N ASN A 287 24.53 -16.87 29.99
CA ASN A 287 25.07 -17.02 31.34
C ASN A 287 26.08 -18.16 31.50
N ARG A 288 26.08 -19.20 30.64
CA ARG A 288 26.83 -20.48 30.83
C ARG A 288 26.70 -21.10 32.26
N SER A 289 25.84 -20.54 33.11
CA SER A 289 25.62 -20.74 34.54
C SER A 289 24.12 -20.57 34.81
N THR A 290 23.66 -20.94 36.01
CA THR A 290 22.23 -21.08 36.38
C THR A 290 21.50 -19.79 36.75
N ASP A 291 22.05 -18.60 36.50
CA ASP A 291 21.33 -17.36 36.82
C ASP A 291 20.17 -17.14 35.85
N VAL A 292 18.96 -17.24 36.40
CA VAL A 292 17.70 -17.15 35.65
C VAL A 292 17.27 -15.69 35.57
N LEU A 293 17.57 -15.01 34.45
CA LEU A 293 17.17 -13.60 34.24
C LEU A 293 15.65 -13.40 34.25
N LEU A 294 14.89 -14.34 33.66
CA LEU A 294 13.43 -14.38 33.70
C LEU A 294 12.97 -15.75 34.16
N SER A 295 12.20 -15.81 35.25
CA SER A 295 11.76 -17.07 35.81
C SER A 295 10.76 -17.76 34.88
N PHE A 296 10.94 -19.07 34.67
CA PHE A 296 9.97 -19.89 33.92
C PHE A 296 8.55 -19.81 34.50
N ARG A 297 8.43 -19.58 35.82
CA ARG A 297 7.15 -19.39 36.50
C ARG A 297 6.46 -18.09 36.07
N GLU A 298 7.21 -16.99 35.91
CA GLU A 298 6.68 -15.70 35.45
C GLU A 298 6.19 -15.77 34.00
N ILE A 299 6.92 -16.51 33.15
CA ILE A 299 6.52 -16.75 31.76
C ILE A 299 5.22 -17.57 31.72
N ALA A 300 5.13 -18.65 32.51
CA ALA A 300 3.93 -19.48 32.55
C ALA A 300 2.69 -18.66 32.96
N VAL A 301 2.81 -17.82 34.00
CA VAL A 301 1.73 -16.91 34.42
C VAL A 301 1.36 -15.93 33.30
N SER A 302 2.35 -15.38 32.60
CA SER A 302 2.14 -14.44 31.49
C SER A 302 1.41 -15.09 30.30
N VAL A 303 1.70 -16.36 30.01
CA VAL A 303 0.99 -17.13 28.98
C VAL A 303 -0.47 -17.38 29.40
N ILE A 304 -0.72 -17.70 30.67
CA ILE A 304 -2.08 -17.84 31.20
C ILE A 304 -2.84 -16.51 31.08
N ILE A 305 -2.19 -15.38 31.38
CA ILE A 305 -2.77 -14.04 31.18
C ILE A 305 -3.16 -13.84 29.72
N LEU A 306 -2.29 -14.17 28.75
CA LEU A 306 -2.62 -14.07 27.33
C LEU A 306 -3.82 -14.94 26.93
N MET A 307 -3.98 -16.12 27.54
CA MET A 307 -5.11 -17.00 27.29
C MET A 307 -6.43 -16.43 27.83
N LEU A 308 -6.39 -15.79 29.00
CA LEU A 308 -7.55 -15.19 29.64
C LEU A 308 -8.09 -13.98 28.87
N ILE A 309 -7.29 -13.37 28.00
CA ILE A 309 -7.73 -12.21 27.21
C ILE A 309 -8.79 -12.65 26.18
N PRO A 310 -10.00 -12.04 26.20
CA PRO A 310 -11.09 -12.45 25.31
C PRO A 310 -10.74 -12.18 23.84
N LEU A 311 -11.21 -13.07 22.95
CA LEU A 311 -10.96 -12.97 21.50
C LEU A 311 -11.36 -11.62 20.92
N ASN A 312 -12.50 -11.06 21.38
CA ASN A 312 -13.00 -9.76 20.95
C ASN A 312 -12.00 -8.61 21.19
N MET A 313 -11.25 -8.65 22.30
CA MET A 313 -10.23 -7.63 22.57
C MET A 313 -9.03 -7.77 21.65
N ILE A 314 -8.61 -9.01 21.37
CA ILE A 314 -7.52 -9.27 20.43
C ILE A 314 -7.91 -8.88 19.02
N GLU A 315 -9.12 -9.17 18.58
CA GLU A 315 -9.62 -8.76 17.26
C GLU A 315 -9.72 -7.24 17.14
N TRP A 316 -10.16 -6.55 18.19
CA TRP A 316 -10.17 -5.10 18.22
C TRP A 316 -8.75 -4.52 18.13
N LEU A 317 -7.79 -5.05 18.90
CA LEU A 317 -6.38 -4.67 18.82
C LEU A 317 -5.79 -4.98 17.43
N LYS A 318 -6.11 -6.14 16.88
CA LYS A 318 -5.75 -6.48 15.50
C LYS A 318 -6.32 -5.45 14.56
N GLN A 319 -7.61 -5.12 14.55
CA GLN A 319 -8.14 -4.10 13.64
C GLN A 319 -7.42 -2.74 13.72
N LEU A 320 -6.99 -2.32 14.90
CA LEU A 320 -6.22 -1.08 15.08
C LEU A 320 -4.83 -1.15 14.43
N PHE A 321 -4.10 -2.26 14.59
CA PHE A 321 -2.75 -2.43 14.03
C PHE A 321 -2.77 -2.97 12.60
N ASP A 322 -3.68 -3.88 12.28
CA ASP A 322 -3.93 -4.53 11.01
C ASP A 322 -4.55 -3.56 10.00
N SER A 323 -5.16 -2.43 10.41
CA SER A 323 -5.47 -1.34 9.46
C SER A 323 -4.21 -0.81 8.77
N SER A 324 -3.05 -0.84 9.45
CA SER A 324 -1.75 -0.54 8.81
C SER A 324 -1.24 -1.69 7.93
N GLN A 325 -1.57 -2.95 8.23
CA GLN A 325 -1.23 -4.10 7.38
C GLN A 325 -2.20 -4.29 6.20
N ALA A 326 -3.46 -3.86 6.32
CA ALA A 326 -4.45 -3.83 5.26
C ALA A 326 -4.00 -2.89 4.13
N ILE A 327 -3.32 -1.79 4.49
CA ILE A 327 -2.60 -0.90 3.57
C ILE A 327 -1.47 -1.66 2.83
N ILE A 328 -0.75 -2.55 3.52
CA ILE A 328 0.29 -3.41 2.91
C ILE A 328 -0.34 -4.51 2.03
N SER A 329 -1.51 -5.06 2.39
CA SER A 329 -2.21 -6.01 1.52
C SER A 329 -2.82 -5.35 0.29
N LYS A 330 -3.33 -4.11 0.41
CA LYS A 330 -3.73 -3.30 -0.74
C LYS A 330 -2.54 -3.04 -1.67
N GLN A 331 -1.35 -2.80 -1.11
CA GLN A 331 -0.11 -2.65 -1.89
C GLN A 331 0.19 -3.88 -2.75
N LYS A 332 -0.01 -5.11 -2.24
CA LYS A 332 0.11 -6.33 -3.05
C LYS A 332 -0.93 -6.39 -4.17
N GLY A 333 -2.14 -5.88 -3.93
CA GLY A 333 -3.18 -5.74 -4.94
C GLY A 333 -2.78 -4.81 -6.08
N TYR A 334 -2.22 -3.63 -5.77
CA TYR A 334 -1.72 -2.69 -6.78
C TYR A 334 -0.53 -3.24 -7.58
N VAL A 335 0.47 -3.85 -6.92
CA VAL A 335 1.60 -4.48 -7.61
C VAL A 335 1.14 -5.60 -8.56
N ASN A 336 0.12 -6.36 -8.15
CA ASN A 336 -0.48 -7.36 -9.04
C ASN A 336 -1.24 -6.73 -10.21
N MET A 337 -1.89 -5.57 -10.00
CA MET A 337 -2.59 -4.84 -11.05
C MET A 337 -1.64 -4.21 -12.06
N ASP A 338 -0.51 -3.66 -11.63
CA ASP A 338 0.55 -3.16 -12.52
C ASP A 338 1.12 -4.30 -13.37
N ARG A 339 1.37 -5.47 -12.75
CA ARG A 339 1.79 -6.68 -13.49
C ARG A 339 0.73 -7.17 -14.48
N LEU A 340 -0.55 -7.16 -14.11
CA LEU A 340 -1.63 -7.54 -15.02
C LEU A 340 -1.75 -6.56 -16.20
N LYS A 341 -1.55 -5.27 -15.96
CA LYS A 341 -1.49 -4.24 -17.00
C LYS A 341 -0.34 -4.50 -17.96
N GLU A 342 0.88 -4.71 -17.46
CA GLU A 342 2.07 -5.01 -18.27
C GLU A 342 1.88 -6.28 -19.12
N LEU A 343 1.34 -7.35 -18.52
CA LEU A 343 0.99 -8.57 -19.25
C LEU A 343 -0.06 -8.34 -20.34
N THR A 344 -1.03 -7.45 -20.10
CA THR A 344 -2.09 -7.12 -21.07
C THR A 344 -1.54 -6.29 -22.23
N ILE A 345 -0.64 -5.32 -21.95
CA ILE A 345 0.04 -4.51 -22.96
C ILE A 345 0.89 -5.39 -23.86
N ASN A 346 1.73 -6.26 -23.29
CA ASN A 346 2.57 -7.18 -24.06
C ASN A 346 1.73 -8.11 -24.95
N ARG A 347 0.62 -8.63 -24.43
CA ARG A 347 -0.33 -9.46 -25.21
C ARG A 347 -0.94 -8.69 -26.39
N LEU A 348 -1.31 -7.42 -26.19
CA LEU A 348 -1.84 -6.57 -27.26
C LEU A 348 -0.78 -6.30 -28.33
N GLU A 349 0.46 -6.02 -27.94
CA GLU A 349 1.58 -5.86 -28.87
C GLU A 349 1.85 -7.13 -29.68
N ASP A 350 1.86 -8.30 -29.04
CA ASP A 350 2.00 -9.59 -29.71
C ASP A 350 0.90 -9.80 -30.76
N PHE A 351 -0.36 -9.53 -30.40
CA PHE A 351 -1.47 -9.62 -31.35
C PHE A 351 -1.29 -8.65 -32.52
N SER A 352 -0.92 -7.39 -32.23
CA SER A 352 -0.66 -6.40 -33.28
C SER A 352 0.41 -6.89 -34.27
N GLN A 353 1.51 -7.45 -33.78
CA GLN A 353 2.56 -8.00 -34.64
C GLN A 353 2.08 -9.16 -35.50
N VAL A 354 1.22 -10.03 -34.97
CA VAL A 354 0.63 -11.14 -35.75
C VAL A 354 -0.23 -10.60 -36.90
N PHE A 355 -1.12 -9.64 -36.61
CA PHE A 355 -1.96 -9.02 -37.64
C PHE A 355 -1.15 -8.27 -38.70
N HIS A 356 -0.11 -7.55 -38.29
CA HIS A 356 0.81 -6.88 -39.21
C HIS A 356 1.56 -7.87 -40.11
N LYS A 357 2.06 -8.99 -39.55
CA LYS A 357 2.72 -10.04 -40.35
C LYS A 357 1.76 -10.68 -41.34
N LEU A 358 0.51 -10.95 -40.96
CA LEU A 358 -0.50 -11.47 -41.89
C LEU A 358 -0.76 -10.48 -43.04
N ALA A 359 -0.90 -9.18 -42.74
CA ALA A 359 -1.06 -8.15 -43.77
C ALA A 359 0.08 -8.16 -44.80
N GLN A 360 1.33 -8.30 -44.33
CA GLN A 360 2.51 -8.40 -45.21
C GLN A 360 2.52 -9.65 -46.09
N VAL A 361 2.02 -10.78 -45.60
CA VAL A 361 1.94 -12.02 -46.41
C VAL A 361 0.92 -11.85 -47.54
N PHE A 362 -0.26 -11.32 -47.24
CA PHE A 362 -1.31 -11.11 -48.25
C PHE A 362 -0.90 -10.10 -49.33
N SER A 363 -0.16 -9.05 -48.97
CA SER A 363 0.32 -8.06 -49.94
C SER A 363 1.43 -8.58 -50.86
N LYS A 364 2.35 -9.42 -50.35
CA LYS A 364 3.42 -10.04 -51.16
C LYS A 364 2.88 -11.04 -52.18
N VAL A 365 1.84 -11.82 -51.83
CA VAL A 365 1.23 -12.81 -52.72
C VAL A 365 0.54 -12.15 -53.92
N SER A 366 -0.09 -10.98 -53.74
CA SER A 366 -0.69 -10.25 -54.87
C SER A 366 0.35 -9.73 -55.88
N GLN A 367 1.54 -9.34 -55.42
CA GLN A 367 2.60 -8.84 -56.32
C GLN A 367 3.22 -9.97 -57.16
N TYR A 368 3.33 -11.17 -56.61
CA TYR A 368 3.90 -12.33 -57.30
C TYR A 368 3.06 -12.80 -58.51
N ASN A 369 1.74 -12.71 -58.43
CA ASN A 369 0.85 -13.20 -59.50
C ASN A 369 0.86 -12.31 -60.76
N VAL A 370 1.13 -11.01 -60.61
CA VAL A 370 1.26 -10.07 -61.75
C VAL A 370 2.44 -10.46 -62.65
N ILE A 371 3.53 -10.95 -62.07
CA ILE A 371 4.74 -11.37 -62.80
C ILE A 371 4.47 -12.63 -63.64
N LYS A 372 3.57 -13.49 -63.19
CA LYS A 372 3.22 -14.77 -63.83
C LYS A 372 2.26 -14.64 -65.02
N GLY A 373 1.71 -13.45 -65.27
CA GLY A 373 0.82 -13.19 -66.41
C GLY A 373 1.47 -13.46 -67.77
N LYS A 374 2.78 -13.22 -67.91
CA LYS A 374 3.55 -13.46 -69.15
C LYS A 374 3.72 -14.94 -69.49
N ASP A 375 3.82 -15.82 -68.48
CA ASP A 375 3.86 -17.27 -68.70
C ASP A 375 2.51 -17.83 -69.19
N GLY A 376 1.42 -17.08 -68.96
CA GLY A 376 0.08 -17.48 -69.36
C GLY A 376 -0.14 -17.47 -70.87
N ILE A 377 0.45 -16.51 -71.59
CA ILE A 377 0.33 -16.39 -73.05
C ILE A 377 1.06 -17.54 -73.75
N ASN A 378 2.26 -17.90 -73.27
CA ASN A 378 3.02 -19.02 -73.82
C ASN A 378 2.26 -20.35 -73.65
N LYS A 379 1.61 -20.56 -72.50
CA LYS A 379 0.75 -21.74 -72.28
C LYS A 379 -0.46 -21.78 -73.19
N LEU A 380 -1.03 -20.62 -73.50
CA LEU A 380 -2.14 -20.51 -74.45
C LEU A 380 -1.68 -20.92 -75.86
N LEU A 381 -0.51 -20.45 -76.30
CA LEU A 381 0.10 -20.84 -77.57
C LEU A 381 0.33 -22.35 -77.67
N ASP A 382 0.93 -22.95 -76.65
CA ASP A 382 1.21 -24.39 -76.60
C ASP A 382 -0.09 -25.22 -76.64
N LEU A 383 -1.15 -24.73 -75.99
CA LEU A 383 -2.45 -25.41 -75.96
C LEU A 383 -3.13 -25.39 -77.33
N VAL A 384 -3.11 -24.25 -78.04
CA VAL A 384 -3.65 -24.16 -79.41
C VAL A 384 -2.82 -25.00 -80.40
N ALA A 385 -1.48 -24.95 -80.28
CA ALA A 385 -0.59 -25.74 -81.13
C ALA A 385 -0.76 -27.26 -80.90
N SER A 386 -0.95 -27.69 -79.65
CA SER A 386 -1.15 -29.11 -79.32
C SER A 386 -2.53 -29.64 -79.71
N GLN A 387 -3.57 -28.81 -79.68
CA GLN A 387 -4.94 -29.24 -80.06
C GLN A 387 -5.16 -29.28 -81.58
N VAL A 388 -4.59 -28.33 -82.33
CA VAL A 388 -4.84 -28.21 -83.78
C VAL A 388 -3.63 -28.63 -84.62
N CYS A 389 -2.45 -28.10 -84.32
CA CYS A 389 -1.30 -28.29 -85.19
C CYS A 389 -0.63 -29.67 -85.06
N SER A 390 -0.70 -30.32 -83.89
CA SER A 390 -0.03 -31.62 -83.63
C SER A 390 -0.46 -32.75 -84.57
N ASN A 391 -1.74 -32.77 -84.96
CA ASN A 391 -2.32 -33.75 -85.90
C ASN A 391 -2.43 -33.20 -87.34
N CYS A 392 -1.82 -32.05 -87.63
CA CYS A 392 -1.84 -31.43 -88.95
C CYS A 392 -0.77 -32.04 -89.86
N GLY A 393 -1.11 -32.33 -91.12
CA GLY A 393 -0.16 -32.86 -92.12
C GLY A 393 1.04 -31.93 -92.40
N LEU A 394 0.94 -30.65 -92.07
CA LEU A 394 1.98 -29.63 -92.25
C LEU A 394 2.80 -29.34 -90.98
N TYR A 395 2.61 -30.08 -89.89
CA TYR A 395 3.27 -29.81 -88.60
C TYR A 395 4.80 -29.68 -88.69
N LYS A 396 5.47 -30.61 -89.39
CA LYS A 396 6.94 -30.58 -89.57
C LYS A 396 7.40 -29.32 -90.31
N ALA A 397 6.60 -28.81 -91.25
CA ALA A 397 6.92 -27.58 -91.97
C ALA A 397 6.75 -26.35 -91.06
N CYS A 398 5.62 -26.24 -90.35
CA CYS A 398 5.30 -25.09 -89.52
C CYS A 398 6.14 -25.02 -88.22
N TRP A 399 6.21 -26.11 -87.46
CA TRP A 399 6.75 -26.12 -86.10
C TRP A 399 8.18 -26.69 -85.98
N GLN A 400 8.76 -27.30 -87.03
CA GLN A 400 10.17 -27.73 -87.02
C GLN A 400 11.04 -26.90 -87.98
N ARG A 401 10.64 -26.75 -89.25
CA ARG A 401 11.44 -25.99 -90.24
C ARG A 401 11.26 -24.48 -90.12
N ASN A 402 10.02 -24.02 -89.95
CA ASN A 402 9.67 -22.60 -89.91
C ASN A 402 9.18 -22.12 -88.52
N PHE A 403 9.75 -22.68 -87.44
CA PHE A 403 9.27 -22.45 -86.07
C PHE A 403 9.11 -20.96 -85.71
N TYR A 404 10.14 -20.13 -85.92
CA TYR A 404 10.11 -18.72 -85.55
C TYR A 404 9.03 -17.91 -86.28
N SER A 405 8.82 -18.19 -87.57
CA SER A 405 7.78 -17.53 -88.35
C SER A 405 6.38 -17.96 -87.88
N THR A 406 6.18 -19.26 -87.66
CA THR A 406 4.90 -19.77 -87.13
C THR A 406 4.60 -19.22 -85.74
N TYR A 407 5.60 -19.16 -84.86
CA TYR A 407 5.44 -18.62 -83.51
C TYR A 407 5.05 -17.13 -83.51
N ASN A 408 5.71 -16.31 -84.34
CA ASN A 408 5.36 -14.90 -84.50
C ASN A 408 3.95 -14.72 -85.07
N ASN A 409 3.58 -15.51 -86.09
CA ASN A 409 2.24 -15.49 -86.66
C ASN A 409 1.18 -15.84 -85.60
N MET A 410 1.44 -16.84 -84.75
CA MET A 410 0.53 -17.21 -83.66
C MET A 410 0.42 -16.11 -82.59
N PHE A 411 1.52 -15.43 -82.26
CA PHE A 411 1.51 -14.30 -81.34
C PHE A 411 0.76 -13.08 -81.92
N GLU A 412 0.88 -12.84 -83.22
CA GLU A 412 0.12 -11.82 -83.94
C GLU A 412 -1.38 -12.12 -83.92
N LEU A 413 -1.78 -13.39 -84.14
CA LEU A 413 -3.17 -13.82 -83.99
C LEU A 413 -3.70 -13.57 -82.57
N ILE A 414 -2.91 -13.88 -81.52
CA ILE A 414 -3.28 -13.57 -80.14
C ILE A 414 -3.43 -12.07 -79.91
N SER A 415 -2.55 -11.24 -80.48
CA SER A 415 -2.60 -9.78 -80.35
C SER A 415 -3.87 -9.20 -80.99
N ILE A 416 -4.30 -9.77 -82.12
CA ILE A 416 -5.56 -9.43 -82.78
C ILE A 416 -6.76 -9.84 -81.90
N VAL A 417 -6.74 -11.05 -81.34
CA VAL A 417 -7.79 -11.53 -80.41
C VAL A 417 -7.84 -10.66 -79.15
N GLU A 418 -6.70 -10.22 -78.63
CA GLU A 418 -6.62 -9.36 -77.44
C GLU A 418 -7.24 -7.97 -77.66
N SER A 419 -7.05 -7.39 -78.85
CA SER A 419 -7.60 -6.07 -79.19
C SER A 419 -9.08 -6.11 -79.58
N ALA A 420 -9.52 -7.14 -80.32
CA ALA A 420 -10.88 -7.24 -80.86
C ALA A 420 -11.82 -8.13 -80.03
N GLY A 421 -11.30 -8.94 -79.10
CA GLY A 421 -12.04 -9.90 -78.27
C GLY A 421 -12.38 -11.22 -78.96
N THR A 422 -12.55 -11.22 -80.29
CA THR A 422 -12.73 -12.43 -81.11
C THR A 422 -12.06 -12.23 -82.46
N ILE A 423 -11.42 -13.26 -83.00
CA ILE A 423 -10.83 -13.25 -84.34
C ILE A 423 -11.72 -13.98 -85.34
N LYS A 424 -11.91 -13.37 -86.50
CA LYS A 424 -12.56 -13.98 -87.67
C LYS A 424 -11.60 -13.93 -88.84
N ARG A 425 -11.83 -14.76 -89.86
CA ARG A 425 -10.96 -14.88 -91.03
C ARG A 425 -10.65 -13.54 -91.73
N GLU A 426 -11.60 -12.61 -91.70
CA GLU A 426 -11.47 -11.25 -92.27
C GLU A 426 -10.42 -10.36 -91.57
N HIS A 427 -10.07 -10.69 -90.32
CA HIS A 427 -9.11 -9.94 -89.51
C HIS A 427 -7.70 -10.53 -89.57
N VAL A 428 -7.50 -11.65 -90.31
CA VAL A 428 -6.22 -12.35 -90.40
C VAL A 428 -5.44 -11.82 -91.60
N PRO A 429 -4.16 -11.41 -91.43
CA PRO A 429 -3.29 -11.03 -92.54
C PRO A 429 -3.22 -12.08 -93.65
N ASP A 430 -3.22 -11.62 -94.90
CA ASP A 430 -3.22 -12.50 -96.08
C ASP A 430 -2.06 -13.51 -96.09
N GLU A 431 -0.92 -13.13 -95.52
CA GLU A 431 0.27 -13.98 -95.38
C GLU A 431 0.03 -15.20 -94.50
N ILE A 432 -0.73 -15.06 -93.41
CA ILE A 432 -1.09 -16.16 -92.50
C ILE A 432 -2.18 -17.03 -93.13
N SER A 433 -3.13 -16.38 -93.81
CA SER A 433 -4.29 -17.06 -94.41
C SER A 433 -3.94 -18.06 -95.51
N LYS A 434 -2.87 -17.78 -96.28
CA LYS A 434 -2.38 -18.63 -97.37
C LYS A 434 -1.52 -19.80 -96.88
N ASN A 435 -0.96 -19.68 -95.68
CA ASN A 435 0.03 -20.62 -95.15
C ASN A 435 -0.57 -21.69 -94.22
N CYS A 436 -1.79 -21.49 -93.71
CA CYS A 436 -2.45 -22.44 -92.80
C CYS A 436 -3.66 -23.14 -93.45
N PHE A 437 -3.58 -24.47 -93.62
CA PHE A 437 -4.68 -25.26 -94.20
C PHE A 437 -5.87 -25.45 -93.26
N GLN A 438 -5.64 -25.40 -91.94
CA GLN A 438 -6.68 -25.55 -90.91
C GLN A 438 -6.99 -24.21 -90.22
N LEU A 439 -6.90 -23.10 -90.95
CA LEU A 439 -7.03 -21.76 -90.37
C LEU A 439 -8.32 -21.60 -89.56
N ASP A 440 -9.47 -22.00 -90.10
CA ASP A 440 -10.75 -21.84 -89.40
C ASP A 440 -10.77 -22.60 -88.06
N THR A 441 -10.24 -23.83 -88.04
CA THR A 441 -10.13 -24.63 -86.81
C THR A 441 -9.16 -24.01 -85.80
N VAL A 442 -8.06 -23.40 -86.26
CA VAL A 442 -7.13 -22.65 -85.39
C VAL A 442 -7.84 -21.43 -84.78
N LEU A 443 -8.62 -20.69 -85.56
CA LEU A 443 -9.34 -19.50 -85.07
C LEU A 443 -10.43 -19.86 -84.06
N ASP A 444 -11.19 -20.92 -84.30
CA ASP A 444 -12.24 -21.40 -83.37
C ASP A 444 -11.64 -21.82 -82.02
N VAL A 445 -10.61 -22.67 -82.05
CA VAL A 445 -9.92 -23.15 -80.85
C VAL A 445 -9.20 -22.02 -80.13
N LEU A 446 -8.61 -21.08 -80.87
CA LEU A 446 -7.96 -19.90 -80.30
C LEU A 446 -8.98 -18.99 -79.59
N ASN A 447 -10.14 -18.74 -80.20
CA ASN A 447 -11.22 -17.95 -79.59
C ASN A 447 -11.74 -18.58 -78.29
N GLU A 448 -12.01 -19.89 -78.29
CA GLU A 448 -12.48 -20.62 -77.11
C GLU A 448 -11.42 -20.61 -75.99
N THR A 449 -10.18 -20.95 -76.34
CA THR A 449 -9.05 -20.99 -75.40
C THR A 449 -8.76 -19.61 -74.82
N TYR A 450 -8.83 -18.56 -75.65
CA TYR A 450 -8.61 -17.20 -75.22
C TYR A 450 -9.72 -16.69 -74.30
N GLU A 451 -10.99 -16.99 -74.55
CA GLU A 451 -12.09 -16.61 -73.65
C GLU A 451 -11.96 -17.27 -72.27
N ILE A 452 -11.54 -18.55 -72.21
CA ILE A 452 -11.21 -19.23 -70.95
C ILE A 452 -10.04 -18.55 -70.23
N TYR A 453 -8.95 -18.26 -70.96
CA TYR A 453 -7.78 -17.57 -70.42
C TYR A 453 -8.14 -16.18 -69.87
N ARG A 454 -8.89 -15.38 -70.64
CA ARG A 454 -9.36 -14.05 -70.26
C ARG A 454 -10.23 -14.11 -69.00
N THR A 455 -11.13 -15.08 -68.91
CA THR A 455 -11.99 -15.29 -67.74
C THR A 455 -11.15 -15.64 -66.51
N ASN A 456 -10.18 -16.52 -66.65
CA ASN A 456 -9.25 -16.87 -65.57
C ASN A 456 -8.40 -15.67 -65.12
N CYS A 457 -7.90 -14.84 -66.04
CA CYS A 457 -7.19 -13.61 -65.69
C CYS A 457 -8.08 -12.63 -64.91
N LYS A 458 -9.35 -12.45 -65.31
CA LYS A 458 -10.31 -11.62 -64.56
C LYS A 458 -10.58 -12.15 -63.15
N TRP A 459 -10.71 -13.47 -62.98
CA TRP A 459 -10.85 -14.09 -61.67
C TRP A 459 -9.60 -13.94 -60.81
N GLN A 460 -8.41 -14.11 -61.41
CA GLN A 460 -7.15 -13.92 -60.73
C GLN A 460 -7.00 -12.47 -60.23
N GLN A 461 -7.33 -11.49 -61.08
CA GLN A 461 -7.34 -10.07 -60.72
C GLN A 461 -8.29 -9.82 -59.53
N LYS A 462 -9.53 -10.35 -59.56
CA LYS A 462 -10.47 -10.23 -58.43
C LYS A 462 -9.91 -10.84 -57.14
N ILE A 463 -9.25 -11.99 -57.22
CA ILE A 463 -8.63 -12.63 -56.05
C ILE A 463 -7.50 -11.75 -55.49
N ASP A 464 -6.67 -11.17 -56.35
CA ASP A 464 -5.57 -10.30 -55.92
C ASP A 464 -6.09 -8.96 -55.35
N GLU A 465 -7.17 -8.40 -55.91
CA GLU A 465 -7.89 -7.26 -55.33
C GLU A 465 -8.46 -7.59 -53.94
N CYS A 466 -9.11 -8.75 -53.77
CA CYS A 466 -9.60 -9.22 -52.48
C CYS A 466 -8.46 -9.41 -51.46
N ARG A 467 -7.32 -9.98 -51.88
CA ARG A 467 -6.13 -10.15 -51.02
C ARG A 467 -5.55 -8.80 -50.58
N SER A 468 -5.47 -7.84 -51.49
CA SER A 468 -5.02 -6.48 -51.18
C SER A 468 -5.94 -5.78 -50.18
N LEU A 469 -7.26 -5.96 -50.35
CA LEU A 469 -8.25 -5.42 -49.41
C LEU A 469 -8.09 -6.03 -48.01
N VAL A 470 -7.97 -7.36 -47.92
CA VAL A 470 -7.77 -8.06 -46.64
C VAL A 470 -6.47 -7.63 -45.97
N ALA A 471 -5.38 -7.47 -46.72
CA ALA A 471 -4.12 -6.97 -46.17
C ALA A 471 -4.30 -5.60 -45.50
N ARG A 472 -4.99 -4.67 -46.17
CA ARG A 472 -5.26 -3.31 -45.63
C ARG A 472 -6.13 -3.35 -44.37
N GLN A 473 -7.12 -4.25 -44.30
CA GLN A 473 -7.96 -4.41 -43.11
C GLN A 473 -7.15 -4.94 -41.92
N LEU A 474 -6.27 -5.93 -42.14
CA LEU A 474 -5.41 -6.49 -41.11
C LEU A 474 -4.39 -5.46 -40.58
N GLU A 475 -3.85 -4.63 -41.47
CA GLU A 475 -2.98 -3.51 -41.11
C GLU A 475 -3.74 -2.46 -40.28
N GLY A 476 -4.98 -2.14 -40.65
CA GLY A 476 -5.86 -1.28 -39.87
C GLY A 476 -6.10 -1.81 -38.45
N ILE A 477 -6.40 -3.10 -38.31
CA ILE A 477 -6.60 -3.76 -37.01
C ILE A 477 -5.33 -3.72 -36.16
N SER A 478 -4.17 -4.06 -36.74
CA SER A 478 -2.88 -3.97 -36.04
C SER A 478 -2.65 -2.55 -35.50
N THR A 479 -2.87 -1.53 -36.32
CA THR A 479 -2.70 -0.13 -35.91
C THR A 479 -3.60 0.26 -34.74
N VAL A 480 -4.87 -0.17 -34.76
CA VAL A 480 -5.82 0.08 -33.65
C VAL A 480 -5.37 -0.62 -32.37
N ILE A 481 -4.90 -1.87 -32.47
CA ILE A 481 -4.43 -2.64 -31.31
C ILE A 481 -3.18 -1.98 -30.70
N THR A 482 -2.22 -1.55 -31.52
CA THR A 482 -1.03 -0.83 -31.05
C THR A 482 -1.40 0.47 -30.33
N ARG A 483 -2.38 1.20 -30.86
CA ARG A 483 -2.88 2.42 -30.21
C ARG A 483 -3.52 2.13 -28.85
N LEU A 484 -4.33 1.07 -28.75
CA LEU A 484 -4.92 0.63 -27.48
C LEU A 484 -3.85 0.24 -26.45
N ALA A 485 -2.80 -0.47 -26.88
CA ALA A 485 -1.67 -0.80 -26.00
C ALA A 485 -0.99 0.46 -25.47
N HIS A 486 -0.77 1.46 -26.33
CA HIS A 486 -0.15 2.72 -25.94
C HIS A 486 -1.02 3.57 -25.02
N GLU A 487 -2.34 3.64 -25.25
CA GLU A 487 -3.29 4.33 -24.37
C GLU A 487 -3.32 3.69 -22.98
N LEU A 488 -3.28 2.35 -22.90
CA LEU A 488 -3.20 1.65 -21.62
C LEU A 488 -1.89 1.91 -20.88
N ASP A 489 -0.75 2.02 -21.58
CA ASP A 489 0.56 2.27 -20.98
C ASP A 489 0.65 3.64 -20.30
N ILE A 490 0.18 4.69 -20.97
CA ILE A 490 0.32 6.10 -20.55
C ILE A 490 -0.40 6.42 -19.23
N ASP A 491 -1.52 5.76 -18.91
CA ASP A 491 -2.55 6.49 -18.16
C ASP A 491 -2.46 6.54 -16.63
N ILE A 492 -1.63 5.73 -15.94
CA ILE A 492 -1.80 5.59 -14.48
C ILE A 492 -0.49 5.26 -13.76
N ARG A 493 0.04 6.20 -12.98
CA ARG A 493 0.97 5.92 -11.87
C ARG A 493 0.24 6.16 -10.55
N PHE A 494 0.17 5.16 -9.68
CA PHE A 494 -0.47 5.33 -8.37
C PHE A 494 0.53 5.91 -7.36
N ASN A 495 0.17 6.99 -6.68
CA ASN A 495 1.00 7.55 -5.60
C ASN A 495 0.47 7.12 -4.24
N LYS A 496 1.03 6.01 -3.74
CA LYS A 496 0.59 5.37 -2.50
C LYS A 496 0.90 6.18 -1.24
N ASP A 497 2.06 6.83 -1.19
CA ASP A 497 2.45 7.61 0.00
C ASP A 497 1.49 8.78 0.22
N LEU A 498 1.00 9.38 -0.87
CA LEU A 498 -0.06 10.38 -0.82
C LEU A 498 -1.42 9.79 -0.44
N GLU A 499 -1.82 8.61 -0.95
CA GLU A 499 -3.05 7.92 -0.52
C GLU A 499 -3.07 7.72 1.00
N ASP A 500 -2.00 7.14 1.55
CA ASP A 500 -1.88 6.81 2.97
C ASP A 500 -1.90 8.08 3.84
N THR A 501 -1.20 9.13 3.39
CA THR A 501 -1.18 10.42 4.09
C THR A 501 -2.57 11.05 4.13
N ILE A 502 -3.27 11.07 3.00
CA ILE A 502 -4.63 11.63 2.89
C ILE A 502 -5.61 10.86 3.78
N LEU A 503 -5.51 9.53 3.80
CA LEU A 503 -6.37 8.65 4.60
C LEU A 503 -6.18 8.92 6.10
N VAL A 504 -4.93 8.99 6.56
CA VAL A 504 -4.60 9.29 7.96
C VAL A 504 -5.06 10.70 8.35
N GLU A 505 -4.83 11.71 7.52
CA GLU A 505 -5.25 13.09 7.83
C GLU A 505 -6.77 13.25 7.89
N LEU A 506 -7.50 12.56 7.01
CA LEU A 506 -8.97 12.58 7.03
C LEU A 506 -9.54 11.86 8.26
N ASP A 507 -8.96 10.73 8.68
CA ASP A 507 -9.35 10.06 9.93
C ASP A 507 -8.98 10.88 11.17
N LYS A 508 -7.82 11.59 11.16
CA LYS A 508 -7.46 12.55 12.22
C LYS A 508 -8.51 13.65 12.40
N LYS A 509 -9.13 14.10 11.32
CA LYS A 509 -10.25 15.07 11.32
C LYS A 509 -11.61 14.42 11.63
N GLY A 510 -11.66 13.10 11.75
CA GLY A 510 -12.85 12.32 12.07
C GLY A 510 -13.77 12.07 10.87
N ILE A 511 -13.24 12.17 9.65
CA ILE A 511 -13.96 11.86 8.41
C ILE A 511 -13.62 10.42 8.04
N HIS A 512 -14.59 9.52 8.24
CA HIS A 512 -14.39 8.10 7.93
C HIS A 512 -14.64 7.81 6.46
N ILE A 513 -13.59 7.38 5.78
CA ILE A 513 -13.57 7.10 4.34
C ILE A 513 -13.47 5.60 4.13
N LYS A 514 -14.11 5.10 3.07
CA LYS A 514 -14.04 3.68 2.69
C LYS A 514 -12.80 3.42 1.85
N ASP A 515 -12.49 4.32 0.92
CA ASP A 515 -11.34 4.19 0.03
C ASP A 515 -10.81 5.55 -0.43
N VAL A 516 -9.51 5.64 -0.67
CA VAL A 516 -8.83 6.79 -1.29
C VAL A 516 -7.93 6.23 -2.39
N THR A 517 -7.97 6.83 -3.57
CA THR A 517 -7.12 6.46 -4.71
C THR A 517 -6.48 7.73 -5.26
N VAL A 518 -5.16 7.73 -5.43
CA VAL A 518 -4.38 8.86 -5.97
C VAL A 518 -3.67 8.41 -7.24
N ILE A 519 -4.01 9.08 -8.34
CA ILE A 519 -3.45 8.82 -9.66
C ILE A 519 -2.62 10.02 -10.10
N GLU A 520 -1.37 9.78 -10.45
CA GLU A 520 -0.52 10.74 -11.15
C GLU A 520 -0.68 10.58 -12.65
N LYS A 521 -1.14 11.65 -13.29
CA LYS A 521 -1.22 11.75 -14.75
C LYS A 521 0.15 12.08 -15.34
N PRO A 522 0.40 11.75 -16.62
CA PRO A 522 1.66 12.04 -17.33
C PRO A 522 2.09 13.51 -17.26
N ASN A 523 1.11 14.42 -17.16
CA ASN A 523 1.28 15.86 -17.12
C ASN A 523 1.76 16.39 -15.75
N GLY A 524 2.05 15.49 -14.79
CA GLY A 524 2.37 15.83 -13.40
C GLY A 524 1.16 16.27 -12.56
N LYS A 525 -0.06 16.16 -13.10
CA LYS A 525 -1.30 16.48 -12.36
C LYS A 525 -1.72 15.28 -11.51
N ILE A 526 -2.04 15.55 -10.25
CA ILE A 526 -2.50 14.54 -9.29
C ILE A 526 -4.02 14.56 -9.24
N GLU A 527 -4.65 13.41 -9.45
CA GLU A 527 -6.09 13.20 -9.28
C GLU A 527 -6.33 12.35 -8.04
N VAL A 528 -7.20 12.84 -7.13
CA VAL A 528 -7.53 12.15 -5.88
C VAL A 528 -9.01 11.78 -5.89
N ASN A 529 -9.29 10.48 -5.86
CA ASN A 529 -10.63 9.93 -5.76
C ASN A 529 -10.90 9.43 -4.34
N ILE A 530 -11.95 9.95 -3.71
CA ILE A 530 -12.31 9.63 -2.31
C ILE A 530 -13.69 9.01 -2.28
N ILE A 531 -13.79 7.76 -1.79
CA ILE A 531 -15.04 7.02 -1.66
C ILE A 531 -15.47 7.00 -0.21
N LYS A 532 -16.57 7.68 0.11
CA LYS A 532 -17.16 7.73 1.45
C LYS A 532 -18.51 7.00 1.49
N LYS A 533 -18.83 6.34 2.61
CA LYS A 533 -20.20 5.89 2.87
C LYS A 533 -21.12 7.10 3.04
N SER A 534 -22.34 7.00 2.53
CA SER A 534 -23.33 8.09 2.63
C SER A 534 -23.57 8.49 4.09
N CYS A 535 -23.58 9.80 4.35
CA CYS A 535 -23.68 10.35 5.72
C CYS A 535 -25.09 10.24 6.33
N GLY A 536 -26.04 9.57 5.67
CA GLY A 536 -27.38 9.30 6.23
C GLY A 536 -28.12 10.54 6.74
N ARG A 537 -27.95 11.70 6.07
CA ARG A 537 -28.48 13.03 6.46
C ARG A 537 -28.00 13.60 7.81
N ARG A 538 -26.99 13.00 8.47
CA ARG A 538 -26.35 13.60 9.66
C ARG A 538 -25.17 14.47 9.21
N ARG A 539 -25.04 15.68 9.77
CA ARG A 539 -23.82 16.50 9.65
C ARG A 539 -22.76 15.88 10.58
N GLU A 540 -21.62 15.47 10.02
CA GLU A 540 -20.47 14.86 10.75
C GLU A 540 -19.37 15.87 11.07
#